data_AF-A0A955FQ84-F1
#
_entry.id   AF-A0A955FQ84-F1
#
_cell.length_a   1.000
_cell.length_b   1.000
_cell.length_c   1.000
_cell.angle_alpha   90.00
_cell.angle_beta   90.00
_cell.angle_gamma   90.00
#
_symmetry.space_group_name_H-M   'P 1'
#
loop_
_entity.id
_entity.type
_entity.pdbx_description
1 polymer ?
#
loop_
_entity_poly.entity_id
_entity_poly.type
_entity_poly.pdbx_seq_one_letter_code
_entity_poly.pdbx_strand_id
1 'polypeptide(L)'
;PYHWQALAALVNGVDVNVRLEAIARKVHLTASRLIDDINQFALESVRDIVVDAMDETPQIEDEDVQGLIQLLEWAMAQGILEI
;
A
#
# COMPACT_ATOMS: atom_id res chain seq x y z
N PRO A 1 -2.20 -0.19 -10.67
CA PRO A 1 -1.73 1.21 -10.50
C PRO A 1 -2.02 1.80 -9.11
N TYR A 2 -3.29 1.79 -8.67
CA TYR A 2 -3.68 2.43 -7.40
C TYR A 2 -3.17 1.72 -6.14
N HIS A 3 -3.14 0.37 -6.15
CA HIS A 3 -2.51 -0.40 -5.06
C HIS A 3 -1.01 -0.06 -4.90
N TRP A 4 -0.30 0.16 -6.01
CA TRP A 4 1.10 0.60 -5.97
C TRP A 4 1.27 1.99 -5.37
N GLN A 5 0.38 2.94 -5.71
CA GLN A 5 0.39 4.28 -5.12
C GLN A 5 0.05 4.25 -3.63
N ALA A 6 -0.85 3.36 -3.21
CA ALA A 6 -1.22 3.16 -1.82
C ALA A 6 -0.07 2.55 -1.01
N LEU A 7 0.58 1.51 -1.54
CA LEU A 7 1.81 0.94 -0.95
C LEU A 7 2.92 2.00 -0.84
N ALA A 8 3.13 2.81 -1.88
CA ALA A 8 4.09 3.90 -1.81
C ALA A 8 3.72 4.97 -0.77
N ALA A 9 2.43 5.21 -0.52
CA ALA A 9 1.99 6.12 0.54
C ALA A 9 2.26 5.54 1.94
N LEU A 10 1.93 4.26 2.14
CA LEU A 10 2.16 3.52 3.38
C LEU A 10 3.66 3.45 3.72
N VAL A 11 4.51 3.07 2.75
CA VAL A 11 5.96 2.95 2.94
C VAL A 11 6.63 4.29 3.24
N ASN A 12 6.17 5.40 2.64
CA ASN A 12 6.74 6.71 2.91
C ASN A 12 6.30 7.28 4.27
N GLY A 13 5.18 6.81 4.84
CA GLY A 13 4.67 7.26 6.14
C GLY A 13 4.16 8.71 6.22
N VAL A 14 4.25 9.49 5.14
CA VAL A 14 3.85 10.91 5.12
C VAL A 14 2.39 11.06 4.67
N ASP A 15 1.58 11.70 5.51
CA ASP A 15 0.16 12.01 5.25
C ASP A 15 -0.65 10.79 4.79
N VAL A 16 -0.35 9.61 5.33
CA VAL A 16 -0.87 8.31 4.88
C VAL A 16 -2.39 8.33 4.71
N ASN A 17 -3.12 8.73 5.75
CA ASN A 17 -4.58 8.77 5.71
C ASN A 17 -5.12 9.70 4.60
N VAL A 18 -4.54 10.89 4.44
CA VAL A 18 -4.96 11.86 3.41
C VAL A 18 -4.69 11.30 2.02
N ARG A 19 -3.52 10.67 1.81
CA ARG A 19 -3.12 10.10 0.52
C ARG A 19 -3.95 8.88 0.17
N LEU A 20 -4.17 7.95 1.11
CA LEU A 20 -5.03 6.78 0.90
C LEU A 20 -6.46 7.20 0.55
N GLU A 21 -7.03 8.16 1.27
CA GLU A 21 -8.35 8.72 0.98
C GLU A 21 -8.42 9.38 -0.41
N ALA A 22 -7.36 10.09 -0.82
CA ALA A 22 -7.29 10.70 -2.14
C ALA A 22 -7.20 9.64 -3.26
N ILE A 23 -6.41 8.59 -3.06
CA ILE A 23 -6.28 7.47 -4.01
C ILE A 23 -7.60 6.70 -4.11
N ALA A 24 -8.20 6.33 -2.97
CA ALA A 24 -9.44 5.59 -2.91
C ALA A 24 -10.60 6.34 -3.58
N ARG A 25 -10.71 7.66 -3.37
CA ARG A 25 -11.71 8.50 -4.05
C ARG A 25 -11.58 8.49 -5.57
N LYS A 26 -10.36 8.44 -6.13
CA LYS A 26 -10.15 8.36 -7.59
C LYS A 26 -10.69 7.06 -8.20
N VAL A 27 -10.86 6.02 -7.39
CA VAL A 27 -11.36 4.71 -7.80
C VAL A 27 -12.72 4.37 -7.20
N HIS A 28 -13.42 5.34 -6.61
CA HIS A 28 -14.71 5.16 -5.96
C HIS A 28 -14.72 4.09 -4.85
N LEU A 29 -13.61 3.98 -4.10
CA LEU A 29 -13.47 3.10 -2.94
C LEU A 29 -13.24 3.93 -1.66
N THR A 30 -13.32 3.26 -0.50
CA THR A 30 -12.83 3.78 0.79
C THR A 30 -11.37 3.42 0.99
N ALA A 31 -10.64 4.17 1.83
CA ALA A 31 -9.27 3.82 2.21
C ALA A 31 -9.19 2.41 2.83
N SER A 32 -10.16 2.05 3.67
CA SER A 32 -10.26 0.71 4.27
C SER A 32 -10.38 -0.39 3.21
N ARG A 33 -11.25 -0.21 2.20
CA ARG A 33 -11.42 -1.20 1.14
C ARG A 33 -10.15 -1.35 0.29
N LEU A 34 -9.44 -0.25 0.05
CA LEU A 34 -8.18 -0.26 -0.66
C LEU A 34 -7.09 -1.04 0.09
N ILE A 35 -7.06 -0.93 1.43
CA ILE A 35 -6.16 -1.72 2.28
C ILE A 35 -6.55 -3.20 2.28
N ASP A 36 -7.85 -3.50 2.42
CA ASP A 36 -8.34 -4.88 2.36
C ASP A 36 -7.95 -5.56 1.04
N ASP A 37 -8.05 -4.84 -0.08
CA ASP A 37 -7.65 -5.37 -1.40
C ASP A 37 -6.12 -5.64 -1.47
N ILE A 38 -5.29 -4.79 -0.86
CA ILE A 38 -3.84 -5.00 -0.76
C ILE A 38 -3.53 -6.23 0.10
N ASN A 39 -4.11 -6.31 1.28
CA ASN A 39 -3.91 -7.43 2.20
C ASN A 39 -4.45 -8.74 1.63
N GLN A 40 -5.58 -8.71 0.92
CA GLN A 40 -6.09 -9.89 0.23
C GLN A 40 -5.10 -10.37 -0.85
N PHE A 41 -4.56 -9.45 -1.66
CA PHE A 41 -3.57 -9.79 -2.68
C PHE A 41 -2.30 -10.38 -2.07
N ALA A 42 -1.80 -9.77 -0.98
CA ALA A 42 -0.65 -10.29 -0.24
C ALA A 42 -0.92 -11.69 0.33
N LEU A 43 -2.11 -11.90 0.92
CA LEU A 43 -2.50 -13.18 1.48
C LEU A 43 -2.60 -14.28 0.42
N GLU A 44 -3.06 -13.95 -0.78
CA GLU A 44 -3.12 -14.89 -1.90
C GLU A 44 -1.73 -15.19 -2.50
N SER A 45 -0.82 -14.23 -2.47
CA SER A 45 0.49 -14.31 -3.14
C SER A 45 1.61 -14.85 -2.25
N VAL A 46 1.76 -14.27 -1.06
CA VAL A 46 2.84 -14.56 -0.11
C VAL A 46 2.35 -15.19 1.20
N ARG A 47 1.03 -15.42 1.33
CA ARG A 47 0.39 -16.00 2.52
C ARG A 47 0.54 -15.12 3.77
N ASP A 48 0.56 -13.81 3.58
CA ASP A 48 0.78 -12.84 4.65
C ASP A 48 -0.15 -11.63 4.58
N ILE A 49 -0.26 -10.92 5.71
CA ILE A 49 -0.91 -9.61 5.83
C ILE A 49 0.19 -8.58 6.02
N VAL A 50 0.30 -7.62 5.10
CA VAL A 50 1.46 -6.71 5.03
C VAL A 50 1.14 -5.30 5.51
N VAL A 51 -0.15 -4.98 5.69
CA VAL A 51 -0.62 -3.69 6.21
C VAL A 51 -1.39 -3.92 7.50
N ASP A 52 -0.86 -3.42 8.60
CA ASP A 52 -1.59 -3.26 9.84
C ASP A 52 -2.52 -2.05 9.72
N ALA A 53 -3.82 -2.29 9.92
CA ALA A 53 -4.86 -1.28 9.92
C ALA A 53 -5.65 -1.26 11.23
N MET A 54 -5.10 -1.84 12.32
CA MET A 54 -5.72 -1.81 13.64
C MET A 54 -5.64 -0.43 14.30
N ASP A 55 -4.59 0.34 14.00
CA ASP A 55 -4.38 1.68 14.50
C ASP A 55 -5.10 2.77 13.67
N GLU A 56 -5.14 4.00 14.21
CA GLU A 56 -5.76 5.16 13.53
C GLU A 56 -5.05 5.53 12.22
N THR A 57 -3.77 5.16 12.08
CA THR A 57 -3.01 5.32 10.84
C THR A 57 -2.52 3.96 10.36
N PRO A 58 -2.97 3.47 9.20
CA PRO A 58 -2.50 2.22 8.63
C PRO A 58 -1.00 2.27 8.36
N GLN A 59 -0.31 1.19 8.66
CA GLN A 59 1.14 1.08 8.55
C GLN A 59 1.53 -0.28 7.95
N ILE A 60 2.72 -0.35 7.35
CA ILE A 60 3.28 -1.62 6.90
C ILE A 60 3.79 -2.37 8.13
N GLU A 61 3.56 -3.69 8.19
CA GLU A 61 4.13 -4.55 9.23
C GLU A 61 5.67 -4.47 9.20
N ASP A 62 6.31 -4.35 10.36
CA ASP A 62 7.75 -4.05 10.47
C ASP A 62 8.64 -5.04 9.69
N GLU A 63 8.21 -6.31 9.63
CA GLU A 63 8.92 -7.38 8.91
C GLU A 63 8.88 -7.25 7.39
N ASP A 64 7.86 -6.56 6.85
CA ASP A 64 7.63 -6.42 5.42
C ASP A 64 8.18 -5.11 4.83
N VAL A 65 8.47 -4.12 5.67
CA VAL A 65 8.90 -2.77 5.24
C VAL A 65 10.05 -2.83 4.24
N GLN A 66 11.11 -3.58 4.56
CA GLN A 66 12.30 -3.68 3.70
C GLN A 66 12.00 -4.37 2.37
N GLY A 67 11.19 -5.43 2.39
CA GLY A 67 10.80 -6.15 1.18
C GLY A 67 9.94 -5.27 0.26
N LEU A 68 8.99 -4.52 0.84
CA LEU A 68 8.10 -3.64 0.09
C LEU A 68 8.83 -2.41 -0.47
N ILE A 69 9.83 -1.86 0.24
CA ILE A 69 10.71 -0.82 -0.31
C ILE A 69 11.41 -1.33 -1.57
N GLN A 70 12.08 -2.49 -1.49
CA GLN A 70 12.78 -3.08 -2.64
C GLN A 70 11.84 -3.39 -3.80
N LEU A 71 10.62 -3.85 -3.51
CA LEU A 71 9.61 -4.11 -4.51
C LEU A 71 9.14 -2.83 -5.21
N LEU A 72 8.95 -1.74 -4.46
CA LEU A 72 8.59 -0.44 -5.01
C LEU A 72 9.73 0.14 -5.86
N GLU A 73 10.97 0.04 -5.41
CA GLU A 73 12.16 0.44 -6.18
C GLU A 73 12.27 -0.34 -7.49
N TRP A 74 12.07 -1.65 -7.45
CA TRP A 74 12.02 -2.48 -8.65
C TRP A 74 10.88 -2.03 -9.59
N ALA A 75 9.68 -1.80 -9.06
CA ALA A 75 8.53 -1.39 -9.86
C ALA A 75 8.75 -0.01 -10.52
N MET A 76 9.41 0.93 -9.84
CA MET A 76 9.82 2.21 -10.42
C MET A 76 10.85 2.01 -11.55
N ALA A 77 11.87 1.18 -11.32
CA ALA A 77 12.91 0.90 -12.32
C ALA A 77 12.35 0.23 -13.59
N GLN A 78 11.26 -0.52 -13.47
CA GLN A 78 10.56 -1.14 -14.61
C GLN A 78 9.53 -0.21 -15.28
N GLY A 79 9.32 1.02 -14.79
CA GLY A 79 8.29 1.94 -15.30
C GLY A 79 6.85 1.48 -15.00
N ILE A 80 6.66 0.60 -14.01
CA ILE A 80 5.34 0.13 -13.56
C ILE A 80 4.67 1.20 -12.68
N LEU A 81 5.49 1.97 -11.95
CA LEU A 81 5.10 3.14 -11.18
C LEU A 81 5.48 4.40 -11.96
N GLU A 82 4.48 5.05 -12.56
CA GLU A 82 4.58 6.45 -12.96
C GLU A 82 4.12 7.30 -11.76
N ILE A 83 5.04 8.04 -11.15
CA ILE A 83 4.77 8.96 -10.03
C ILE A 83 4.47 10.35 -10.59
#